data_AF-A0A849K8U1-F1
#
_entry.id   AF-A0A849K8U1-F1
#
_cell.length_a   1.000
_cell.length_b   1.000
_cell.length_c   1.000
_cell.angle_alpha   90.00
_cell.angle_beta   90.00
_cell.angle_gamma   90.00
#
_symmetry.space_group_name_H-M   'P 1'
#
loop_
_entity.id
_entity.type
_entity.pdbx_description
1 polymer ?
#
loop_
_entity_poly.entity_id
_entity_poly.type
_entity_poly.pdbx_seq_one_letter_code
_entity_poly.pdbx_strand_id
1 'polypeptide(L)'
;MPLPHLHRRRLLVLSASLAAPWFRTDAAPPQRRWYEAAEAMRRLALSQGDQPYGAVVVQGDRIVGQGPSRVLQRQDLDAHAEREAIRDARERVGPDVLRGAVLYSTSRPCALCEAAAAQAGLARMIHGADLTDAGAPAR
;
A
#
# COMPACT_ATOMS: atom_id res chain seq x y z
N MET A 1 -35.27 43.47 -43.41
CA MET A 1 -35.31 42.00 -43.29
C MET A 1 -34.55 41.62 -42.03
N PRO A 2 -35.22 41.22 -40.94
CA PRO A 2 -34.56 40.83 -39.69
C PRO A 2 -34.04 39.38 -39.80
N LEU A 3 -32.82 39.16 -39.31
CA LEU A 3 -32.22 37.82 -39.22
C LEU A 3 -32.83 37.07 -38.01
N PRO A 4 -33.24 35.80 -38.16
CA PRO A 4 -33.84 35.05 -37.06
C PRO A 4 -32.80 34.58 -36.04
N HIS A 5 -33.20 34.72 -34.79
CA HIS A 5 -32.51 34.35 -33.57
C HIS A 5 -32.05 32.88 -33.57
N LEU A 6 -30.73 32.64 -33.41
CA LEU A 6 -30.24 31.31 -33.09
C LEU A 6 -30.61 30.95 -31.63
N HIS A 7 -31.49 29.96 -31.50
CA HIS A 7 -31.82 29.32 -30.24
C HIS A 7 -30.57 28.71 -29.57
N ARG A 8 -30.30 29.15 -28.35
CA ARG A 8 -29.34 28.51 -27.42
C ARG A 8 -29.76 27.06 -27.19
N ARG A 9 -29.03 26.11 -27.79
CA ARG A 9 -29.09 24.70 -27.41
C ARG A 9 -28.52 24.54 -26.00
N ARG A 10 -29.40 24.35 -25.01
CA ARG A 10 -29.03 23.85 -23.69
C ARG A 10 -28.47 22.43 -23.86
N LEU A 11 -27.16 22.30 -23.80
CA LEU A 11 -26.52 21.00 -23.59
C LEU A 11 -26.83 20.57 -22.15
N LEU A 12 -27.75 19.62 -22.02
CA LEU A 12 -27.93 18.85 -20.80
C LEU A 12 -26.68 17.99 -20.63
N VAL A 13 -25.76 18.43 -19.78
CA VAL A 13 -24.70 17.57 -19.25
C VAL A 13 -25.40 16.61 -18.30
N LEU A 14 -25.69 15.40 -18.78
CA LEU A 14 -26.06 14.27 -17.94
C LEU A 14 -24.84 13.93 -17.08
N SER A 15 -24.84 14.44 -15.85
CA SER A 15 -23.93 13.99 -14.80
C SER A 15 -24.25 12.53 -14.48
N ALA A 16 -23.57 11.61 -15.14
CA ALA A 16 -23.48 10.23 -14.68
C ALA A 16 -22.56 10.18 -13.45
N SER A 17 -23.05 10.70 -12.32
CA SER A 17 -22.51 10.31 -11.02
C SER A 17 -22.95 8.89 -10.76
N LEU A 18 -22.15 7.94 -11.23
CA LEU A 18 -22.10 6.61 -10.66
C LEU A 18 -20.76 6.51 -9.97
N ALA A 19 -20.77 6.88 -8.68
CA ALA A 19 -19.72 6.52 -7.75
C ALA A 19 -19.38 5.04 -7.98
N ALA A 20 -18.16 4.75 -8.43
CA ALA A 20 -17.66 3.38 -8.40
C ALA A 20 -17.78 2.84 -6.95
N PRO A 21 -17.82 1.53 -6.71
CA PRO A 21 -17.89 1.00 -5.36
C PRO A 21 -16.46 0.93 -4.81
N TRP A 22 -15.85 2.08 -4.49
CA TRP A 22 -14.46 2.20 -3.99
C TRP A 22 -14.28 1.59 -2.58
N PHE A 23 -15.37 1.17 -1.95
CA PHE A 23 -15.39 0.48 -0.67
C PHE A 23 -16.19 -0.80 -0.83
N ARG A 24 -15.53 -1.87 -1.28
CA ARG A 24 -15.99 -3.22 -0.96
C ARG A 24 -14.88 -3.92 -0.19
N THR A 25 -15.03 -3.88 1.12
CA THR A 25 -14.18 -4.50 2.13
C THR A 25 -14.46 -6.01 2.27
N ASP A 26 -14.75 -6.71 1.16
CA ASP A 26 -14.58 -8.17 1.14
C ASP A 26 -13.12 -8.46 0.80
N ALA A 27 -12.21 -7.93 1.62
CA ALA A 27 -10.80 -8.29 1.50
C ALA A 27 -10.67 -9.74 1.97
N ALA A 28 -10.14 -10.59 1.10
CA ALA A 28 -9.83 -11.97 1.43
C ALA A 28 -9.12 -12.07 2.80
N PRO A 29 -9.33 -13.16 3.56
CA PRO A 29 -8.69 -13.33 4.85
C PRO A 29 -7.16 -13.21 4.72
N PRO A 30 -6.47 -12.68 5.75
CA PRO A 30 -5.02 -12.60 5.75
C PRO A 30 -4.40 -13.97 5.46
N GLN A 31 -3.41 -14.01 4.57
CA GLN A 31 -2.84 -15.28 4.11
C GLN A 31 -1.45 -15.47 4.68
N ARG A 32 -1.22 -16.62 5.33
CA ARG A 32 0.04 -16.95 6.02
C ARG A 32 1.26 -16.88 5.09
N ARG A 33 1.13 -17.26 3.81
CA ARG A 33 2.23 -17.20 2.83
C ARG A 33 2.87 -15.81 2.68
N TRP A 34 2.07 -14.74 2.83
CA TRP A 34 2.58 -13.38 2.72
C TRP A 34 3.35 -12.95 3.98
N TYR A 35 2.90 -13.40 5.14
CA TYR A 35 3.67 -13.25 6.38
C TYR A 35 4.99 -14.04 6.35
N GLU A 36 4.99 -15.26 5.81
CA GLU A 36 6.23 -16.03 5.63
C GLU A 36 7.25 -15.33 4.72
N ALA A 37 6.77 -14.58 3.72
CA ALA A 37 7.62 -13.74 2.90
C ALA A 37 8.18 -12.52 3.67
N ALA A 38 7.38 -11.87 4.52
CA ALA A 38 7.86 -10.82 5.42
C ALA A 38 8.91 -11.37 6.42
N GLU A 39 8.70 -12.59 6.91
CA GLU A 39 9.61 -13.30 7.80
C GLU A 39 10.92 -13.68 7.08
N ALA A 40 10.88 -13.97 5.77
CA ALA A 40 12.08 -14.09 4.95
C ALA A 40 12.86 -12.77 4.84
N MET A 41 12.17 -11.64 4.75
CA MET A 41 12.82 -10.31 4.77
C MET A 41 13.45 -10.00 6.12
N ARG A 42 12.82 -10.39 7.23
CA ARG A 42 13.42 -10.30 8.58
C ARG A 42 14.73 -11.08 8.66
N ARG A 43 14.76 -12.32 8.15
CA ARG A 43 15.98 -13.13 8.10
C ARG A 43 17.07 -12.49 7.23
N LEU A 44 16.69 -11.87 6.12
CA LEU A 44 17.62 -11.12 5.27
C LEU A 44 18.20 -9.89 5.97
N ALA A 45 17.38 -9.14 6.71
CA ALA A 45 17.86 -8.02 7.51
C ALA A 45 18.90 -8.47 8.54
N LEU A 46 18.60 -9.55 9.27
CA LEU A 46 19.51 -10.15 10.25
C LEU A 46 20.82 -10.65 9.63
N SER A 47 20.76 -11.32 8.48
CA SER A 47 21.99 -11.79 7.79
C SER A 47 22.86 -10.65 7.27
N GLN A 48 22.26 -9.46 7.08
CA GLN A 48 22.95 -8.23 6.75
C GLN A 48 23.37 -7.43 7.99
N GLY A 49 23.15 -7.95 9.21
CA GLY A 49 23.49 -7.24 10.45
C GLY A 49 22.62 -6.01 10.73
N ASP A 50 21.39 -5.98 10.20
CA ASP A 50 20.40 -4.93 10.45
C ASP A 50 19.37 -5.37 11.53
N GLN A 51 18.41 -4.50 11.81
CA GLN A 51 17.36 -4.75 12.79
C GLN A 51 16.43 -5.90 12.36
N PRO A 52 15.83 -6.66 13.30
CA PRO A 52 15.07 -7.88 13.01
C PRO A 52 13.64 -7.60 12.54
N TYR A 53 13.49 -6.84 11.46
CA TYR A 53 12.19 -6.49 10.88
C TYR A 53 12.15 -6.78 9.38
N GLY A 54 10.99 -7.23 8.91
CA GLY A 54 10.74 -7.50 7.50
C GLY A 54 9.29 -7.21 7.11
N ALA A 55 9.08 -6.78 5.87
CA ALA A 55 7.76 -6.50 5.32
C ALA A 55 7.69 -6.79 3.82
N VAL A 56 6.47 -7.03 3.34
CA VAL A 56 6.17 -7.15 1.90
C VAL A 56 4.88 -6.40 1.58
N VAL A 57 4.80 -5.86 0.36
CA VAL A 57 3.56 -5.27 -0.20
C VAL A 57 3.00 -6.26 -1.21
N VAL A 58 1.73 -6.61 -1.05
CA VAL A 58 1.02 -7.57 -1.89
C VAL A 58 -0.10 -6.87 -2.65
N GLN A 59 -0.21 -7.13 -3.94
CA GLN A 59 -1.31 -6.66 -4.77
C GLN A 59 -1.91 -7.83 -5.57
N GLY A 60 -3.20 -8.09 -5.37
CA GLY A 60 -3.84 -9.30 -5.90
C GLY A 60 -3.15 -10.54 -5.33
N ASP A 61 -2.56 -11.34 -6.21
CA ASP A 61 -1.85 -12.58 -5.85
C ASP A 61 -0.32 -12.48 -6.02
N ARG A 62 0.23 -11.27 -5.98
CA ARG A 62 1.65 -11.02 -6.25
C ARG A 62 2.25 -10.13 -5.18
N ILE A 63 3.47 -10.47 -4.78
CA ILE A 63 4.34 -9.55 -4.04
C ILE A 63 4.83 -8.50 -5.04
N VAL A 64 4.49 -7.25 -4.78
CA VAL A 64 4.92 -6.10 -5.57
C VAL A 64 6.04 -5.33 -4.89
N GLY A 65 6.29 -5.53 -3.59
CA GLY A 65 7.41 -4.91 -2.88
C GLY A 65 7.95 -5.77 -1.74
N GLN A 66 9.25 -5.69 -1.50
CA GLN A 66 9.98 -6.44 -0.46
C GLN A 66 10.91 -5.50 0.32
N GLY A 67 10.86 -5.58 1.64
CA GLY A 67 11.63 -4.72 2.53
C GLY A 67 12.20 -5.45 3.73
N PRO A 68 13.48 -5.85 3.73
CA PRO A 68 14.22 -6.03 4.98
C PRO A 68 14.46 -4.67 5.64
N SER A 69 14.60 -4.60 6.96
CA SER A 69 15.17 -3.40 7.60
C SER A 69 16.53 -3.06 6.99
N ARG A 70 16.77 -1.77 6.78
CA ARG A 70 18.05 -1.24 6.32
C ARG A 70 18.53 -0.04 7.15
N VAL A 71 18.03 0.11 8.38
CA VAL A 71 18.33 1.25 9.25
C VAL A 71 19.83 1.40 9.48
N LEU A 72 20.49 0.29 9.84
CA LEU A 72 21.93 0.28 10.10
C LEU A 72 22.72 0.29 8.79
N GLN A 73 22.31 -0.51 7.80
CA GLN A 73 22.96 -0.64 6.51
C GLN A 73 22.99 0.66 5.70
N ARG A 74 21.92 1.47 5.78
CA ARG A 74 21.82 2.77 5.08
C ARG A 74 22.12 3.97 5.97
N GLN A 75 22.35 3.77 7.27
CA GLN A 75 22.45 4.85 8.26
C GLN A 75 21.25 5.82 8.18
N ASP A 76 20.06 5.26 7.94
CA ASP A 76 18.81 5.99 7.71
C ASP A 76 17.76 5.53 8.71
N LEU A 77 17.39 6.40 9.65
CA LEU A 77 16.37 6.12 10.68
C LEU A 77 14.99 5.83 10.07
N ASP A 78 14.76 6.23 8.81
CA ASP A 78 13.53 5.97 8.09
C ASP A 78 13.54 4.66 7.28
N ALA A 79 14.65 3.93 7.21
CA ALA A 79 14.79 2.71 6.41
C ALA A 79 14.23 1.45 7.11
N HIS A 80 13.06 1.61 7.73
CA HIS A 80 12.28 0.52 8.29
C HIS A 80 11.77 -0.42 7.20
N ALA A 81 11.58 -1.68 7.55
CA ALA A 81 11.11 -2.73 6.64
C ALA A 81 9.85 -2.33 5.85
N GLU A 82 8.85 -1.73 6.50
CA GLU A 82 7.62 -1.28 5.85
C GLU A 82 7.88 -0.22 4.78
N ARG A 83 8.76 0.75 5.09
CA ARG A 83 9.12 1.83 4.17
C ARG A 83 9.96 1.32 3.02
N GLU A 84 10.90 0.42 3.26
CA GLU A 84 11.66 -0.26 2.21
C GLU A 84 10.75 -1.07 1.29
N ALA A 85 9.77 -1.79 1.83
CA ALA A 85 8.82 -2.55 1.02
C ALA A 85 7.94 -1.62 0.15
N ILE A 86 7.51 -0.48 0.69
CA ILE A 86 6.78 0.54 -0.09
C ILE A 86 7.67 1.17 -1.16
N ARG A 87 8.93 1.48 -0.85
CA ARG A 87 9.91 2.04 -1.81
C ARG A 87 10.13 1.06 -2.98
N ASP A 88 10.45 -0.20 -2.68
CA ASP A 88 10.63 -1.27 -3.67
C ASP A 88 9.34 -1.49 -4.49
N ALA A 89 8.16 -1.41 -3.87
CA ALA A 89 6.90 -1.50 -4.59
C ALA A 89 6.72 -0.35 -5.60
N ARG A 90 6.97 0.89 -5.19
CA ARG A 90 6.85 2.05 -6.08
C ARG A 90 7.85 2.02 -7.23
N GLU A 91 9.05 1.50 -6.99
CA GLU A 91 10.06 1.30 -8.04
C GLU A 91 9.61 0.26 -9.07
N ARG A 92 8.94 -0.82 -8.64
CA ARG A 92 8.52 -1.92 -9.52
C ARG A 92 7.25 -1.64 -10.31
N VAL A 93 6.24 -1.01 -9.69
CA VAL A 93 4.90 -0.87 -10.28
C VAL A 93 4.45 0.59 -10.47
N GLY A 94 5.22 1.56 -9.99
CA GLY A 94 4.90 2.99 -10.07
C GLY A 94 4.01 3.51 -8.93
N PRO A 95 3.92 4.85 -8.76
CA PRO A 95 3.28 5.48 -7.60
C PRO A 95 1.74 5.37 -7.57
N ASP A 96 1.07 5.30 -8.73
CA ASP A 96 -0.40 5.32 -8.81
C ASP A 96 -1.05 3.94 -8.70
N VAL A 97 -0.24 2.88 -8.58
CA VAL A 97 -0.69 1.50 -8.74
C VAL A 97 -0.91 0.79 -7.41
N LEU A 98 -0.46 1.33 -6.27
CA LEU A 98 -0.58 0.61 -4.97
C LEU A 98 -1.97 0.67 -4.33
N ARG A 99 -2.96 1.29 -4.99
CA ARG A 99 -4.37 1.23 -4.54
C ARG A 99 -4.84 -0.22 -4.45
N GLY A 100 -5.40 -0.58 -3.30
CA GLY A 100 -5.86 -1.95 -3.03
C GLY A 100 -4.76 -2.91 -2.58
N ALA A 101 -3.50 -2.48 -2.52
CA ALA A 101 -2.42 -3.33 -2.02
C ALA A 101 -2.45 -3.44 -0.49
N VAL A 102 -1.91 -4.54 0.02
CA VAL A 102 -1.88 -4.91 1.44
C VAL A 102 -0.43 -5.00 1.91
N LEU A 103 -0.12 -4.34 3.01
CA LEU A 103 1.18 -4.48 3.68
C LEU A 103 1.13 -5.66 4.65
N TYR A 104 2.11 -6.55 4.59
CA TYR A 104 2.36 -7.57 5.61
C TYR A 104 3.68 -7.23 6.31
N SER A 105 3.67 -7.07 7.62
CA SER A 105 4.86 -6.76 8.42
C SER A 105 5.08 -7.79 9.54
N THR A 106 6.34 -8.08 9.89
CA THR A 106 6.64 -8.98 11.01
C THR A 106 6.23 -8.43 12.38
N SER A 107 6.11 -7.10 12.50
CA SER A 107 5.68 -6.38 13.70
C SER A 107 4.63 -5.34 13.35
N ARG A 108 3.94 -4.80 14.38
CA ARG A 108 3.04 -3.66 14.15
C ARG A 108 3.85 -2.49 13.55
N PRO A 109 3.42 -1.91 12.41
CA PRO A 109 4.07 -0.72 11.87
C PRO A 109 4.06 0.43 12.88
N CYS A 110 5.15 1.21 12.93
CA CYS A 110 5.17 2.44 13.73
C CYS A 110 4.35 3.56 13.08
N ALA A 111 4.03 4.62 13.82
CA ALA A 111 3.21 5.73 13.31
C ALA A 111 3.73 6.34 11.99
N LEU A 112 5.06 6.44 11.82
CA LEU A 112 5.66 6.94 10.58
C LEU A 112 5.46 5.98 9.40
N CYS A 113 5.53 4.67 9.65
CA CYS A 113 5.30 3.65 8.62
C CYS A 113 3.82 3.56 8.25
N GLU A 114 2.90 3.68 9.23
CA GLU A 114 1.47 3.77 8.99
C GLU A 114 1.14 4.99 8.11
N ALA A 115 1.67 6.17 8.45
CA ALA A 115 1.50 7.37 7.63
C ALA A 115 2.07 7.18 6.20
N ALA A 116 3.24 6.56 6.06
CA ALA A 116 3.82 6.26 4.75
C ALA A 116 2.95 5.30 3.92
N ALA A 117 2.37 4.27 4.55
CA ALA A 117 1.42 3.36 3.93
C ALA A 117 0.15 4.08 3.46
N ALA A 118 -0.38 5.01 4.28
CA ALA A 118 -1.51 5.84 3.91
C ALA A 118 -1.21 6.75 2.72
N GLN A 119 -0.04 7.39 2.71
CA GLN A 119 0.41 8.24 1.59
C GLN A 119 0.64 7.43 0.31
N ALA A 120 1.10 6.18 0.43
CA ALA A 120 1.25 5.26 -0.69
C ALA A 120 -0.09 4.71 -1.21
N GLY A 121 -1.21 4.94 -0.50
CA GLY A 121 -2.53 4.48 -0.90
C GLY A 121 -2.78 2.99 -0.64
N LEU A 122 -2.04 2.39 0.29
CA LEU A 122 -2.30 1.00 0.70
C LEU A 122 -3.67 0.89 1.36
N ALA A 123 -4.36 -0.20 1.09
CA ALA A 123 -5.73 -0.41 1.57
C ALA A 123 -5.78 -1.04 2.96
N ARG A 124 -4.76 -1.81 3.34
CA ARG A 124 -4.79 -2.64 4.55
C ARG A 124 -3.39 -2.98 5.05
N MET A 125 -3.25 -3.17 6.35
CA MET A 125 -2.02 -3.63 7.00
C MET A 125 -2.30 -4.86 7.85
N ILE A 126 -1.49 -5.90 7.65
CA ILE A 126 -1.48 -7.13 8.44
C ILE A 126 -0.14 -7.23 9.15
N HIS A 127 -0.13 -7.64 10.41
CA HIS A 127 1.12 -7.79 11.15
C HIS A 127 1.17 -8.96 12.12
N GLY A 128 2.40 -9.40 12.41
CA GLY A 128 2.67 -10.42 13.42
C GLY A 128 2.28 -11.85 13.00
N ALA A 129 2.78 -12.83 13.75
CA ALA A 129 2.61 -14.25 13.44
C ALA A 129 1.15 -14.73 13.47
N ASP A 130 0.31 -14.00 14.20
CA ASP A 130 -1.13 -14.22 14.34
C ASP A 130 -1.95 -13.57 13.20
N LEU A 131 -1.28 -12.90 12.25
CA LEU A 131 -1.90 -12.20 11.12
C LEU A 131 -2.93 -11.16 11.56
N THR A 132 -2.61 -10.40 12.61
CA THR A 132 -3.47 -9.34 13.14
C THR A 132 -3.75 -8.31 12.04
N ASP A 133 -5.03 -8.11 11.75
CA ASP A 133 -5.48 -7.08 10.81
C ASP A 133 -5.57 -5.74 11.53
N ALA A 134 -4.69 -4.81 11.14
CA ALA A 134 -4.71 -3.44 11.64
C ALA A 134 -5.64 -2.53 10.80
N GLY A 135 -6.32 -3.07 9.79
CA GLY A 135 -7.20 -2.31 8.92
C GLY A 135 -6.45 -1.35 7.99
N ALA A 136 -7.14 -0.30 7.58
CA ALA A 136 -6.55 0.74 6.73
C ALA A 136 -5.53 1.58 7.52
N PRO A 137 -4.41 1.99 6.90
CA PRO A 137 -3.44 2.87 7.53
C PRO A 137 -4.05 4.23 7.88
N ALA A 138 -3.80 4.70 9.09
CA ALA A 138 -4.22 6.04 9.53
C ALA A 138 -3.27 7.12 8.97
N ARG A 139 -3.84 8.30 8.68
CA ARG A 139 -3.09 9.50 8.29
C ARG A 139 -2.60 10.28 9.51
#